data_AF-A0A199W1A7-F1
#
_entry.id   AF-A0A199W1A7-F1
#
_cell.length_a   1.000
_cell.length_b   1.000
_cell.length_c   1.000
_cell.angle_alpha   90.00
_cell.angle_beta   90.00
_cell.angle_gamma   90.00
#
_symmetry.space_group_name_H-M   'P 1'
#
loop_
_entity.id
_entity.type
_entity.pdbx_description
1 polymer ?
#
loop_
_entity_poly.entity_id
_entity_poly.type
_entity_poly.pdbx_seq_one_letter_code
_entity_poly.pdbx_strand_id
1 'polypeptide(L)'
;MTAGLLLHPTSVPMIAFHLPARLAKSFTSLSSSSAAAAAAAVAVTLEEITANRKGLAKVVLKKGKAQIFRDGNPMVYSGAVDRIIGRPPPRTGDVVLVADGSGKPIGWGLYNSVSMFCVRLMQLEEEAKRDPSCALNMEKLLETRIFAAIDLRQSLGLPSADTNAYRLINSEGDRLSGLIVDIFSDVAVIASSAAWVEKYRKEIEFLVGNVSAVNHIKWRSSTDILKEEGLDLSEQNDSSPSPCSGKVKVVESGICYSVSLDGQKTGFYADQRENRHLISLLSKDRRVLDLCCYSGGFALNAAKGGATNVLGIDSSVSALELANENILLNKQDPERISFLKEDATEFMKGAVSRDESWDIVILDPPKLAPRRKVLQSASGMYRNLNSLAMQVTKRGGLLMTCSCSGAMTQSGLFLRTLQATYFVKGAASMAERKITVLRQAGAACDHPIDPSYPEGQYLSNFLLRVM
;
A
#
# COMPACT_ATOMS: atom_id res chain seq x y z
N MET A 1 61.00 3.56 -42.06
CA MET A 1 61.23 2.25 -41.41
C MET A 1 60.13 2.10 -40.36
N THR A 2 58.98 1.52 -40.74
CA THR A 2 58.57 0.12 -40.39
C THR A 2 58.48 -0.09 -38.87
N ALA A 3 57.39 -0.51 -38.24
CA ALA A 3 56.15 -1.14 -38.69
C ALA A 3 55.07 -0.97 -37.60
N GLY A 4 53.80 -1.04 -38.00
CA GLY A 4 52.66 -1.11 -37.08
C GLY A 4 52.48 -2.52 -36.49
N LEU A 5 51.91 -2.59 -35.29
CA LEU A 5 51.35 -3.81 -34.73
C LEU A 5 49.95 -3.50 -34.15
N LEU A 6 48.94 -4.14 -34.73
CA LEU A 6 47.60 -4.25 -34.19
C LEU A 6 47.62 -5.09 -32.90
N LEU A 7 46.85 -4.67 -31.89
CA LEU A 7 46.50 -5.52 -30.75
C LEU A 7 44.97 -5.69 -30.71
N HIS A 8 44.55 -6.95 -30.86
CA HIS A 8 43.19 -7.44 -30.66
C HIS A 8 42.77 -7.35 -29.18
N PRO A 9 41.47 -7.17 -28.87
CA PRO A 9 40.96 -7.20 -27.50
C PRO A 9 40.83 -8.65 -27.00
N THR A 10 41.33 -8.87 -25.79
CA THR A 10 41.29 -10.13 -25.04
C THR A 10 39.88 -10.49 -24.58
N SER A 11 39.45 -11.69 -24.95
CA SER A 11 38.24 -12.38 -24.48
C SER A 11 38.40 -12.87 -23.04
N VAL A 12 37.47 -12.49 -22.16
CA VAL A 12 37.31 -13.04 -20.79
C VAL A 12 36.37 -14.25 -20.86
N PRO A 13 36.67 -15.40 -20.21
CA PRO A 13 35.83 -16.59 -20.29
C PRO A 13 34.62 -16.48 -19.36
N MET A 14 33.42 -16.70 -19.92
CA MET A 14 32.19 -16.91 -19.16
C MET A 14 32.23 -18.31 -18.51
N ILE A 15 32.20 -18.34 -17.18
CA ILE A 15 31.98 -19.56 -16.39
C ILE A 15 30.48 -19.86 -16.41
N ALA A 16 30.10 -20.91 -17.13
CA ALA A 16 28.75 -21.44 -17.16
C ALA A 16 28.47 -22.24 -15.88
N PHE A 17 27.54 -21.78 -15.04
CA PHE A 17 26.98 -22.60 -13.96
C PHE A 17 25.90 -23.52 -14.55
N HIS A 18 26.12 -24.84 -14.43
CA HIS A 18 25.12 -25.88 -14.69
C HIS A 18 24.04 -25.87 -13.60
N LEU A 19 22.79 -25.63 -13.98
CA LEU A 19 21.61 -26.02 -13.19
C LEU A 19 21.16 -27.44 -13.58
N PRO A 20 20.72 -28.28 -12.63
CA PRO A 20 20.23 -29.62 -12.93
C PRO A 20 18.86 -29.58 -13.62
N ALA A 21 18.76 -30.31 -14.73
CA ALA A 21 17.56 -30.46 -15.55
C ALA A 21 16.50 -31.32 -14.85
N ARG A 22 15.44 -30.69 -14.32
CA ARG A 22 14.12 -31.29 -14.10
C ARG A 22 13.06 -30.20 -14.00
N LEU A 23 12.49 -29.85 -15.15
CA LEU A 23 11.14 -29.30 -15.42
C LEU A 23 11.16 -28.46 -16.71
N ALA A 24 11.52 -29.12 -17.82
CA ALA A 24 11.39 -28.58 -19.16
C ALA A 24 10.65 -29.61 -20.03
N LYS A 25 9.37 -29.81 -19.74
CA LYS A 25 8.39 -30.42 -20.66
C LYS A 25 7.02 -29.83 -20.34
N SER A 26 6.64 -28.77 -21.06
CA SER A 26 5.27 -28.49 -21.53
C SER A 26 5.10 -27.02 -21.95
N PHE A 27 6.02 -26.42 -22.71
CA PHE A 27 5.71 -25.16 -23.41
C PHE A 27 6.59 -25.07 -24.65
N THR A 28 6.08 -25.57 -25.78
CA THR A 28 6.30 -25.07 -27.16
C THR A 28 5.69 -26.06 -28.15
N SER A 29 4.42 -25.88 -28.48
CA SER A 29 3.91 -26.02 -29.85
C SER A 29 2.45 -25.58 -29.86
N LEU A 30 2.16 -24.44 -30.50
CA LEU A 30 0.94 -24.11 -31.25
C LEU A 30 0.87 -22.59 -31.40
N SER A 31 1.67 -22.06 -32.33
CA SER A 31 1.28 -20.86 -33.06
C SER A 31 0.52 -21.27 -34.32
N SER A 32 -0.50 -20.45 -34.64
CA SER A 32 -1.23 -20.36 -35.91
C SER A 32 -2.06 -21.58 -36.36
N SER A 33 -3.23 -21.79 -35.74
CA SER A 33 -4.52 -21.99 -36.44
C SER A 33 -5.67 -22.31 -35.47
N SER A 34 -6.32 -21.31 -34.86
CA SER A 34 -7.72 -21.42 -34.43
C SER A 34 -8.35 -20.05 -34.08
N ALA A 35 -8.11 -19.04 -34.90
CA ALA A 35 -8.82 -17.74 -34.81
C ALA A 35 -10.32 -17.81 -35.19
N ALA A 36 -10.97 -18.97 -35.05
CA ALA A 36 -12.38 -19.16 -35.37
C ALA A 36 -12.98 -20.34 -34.58
N ALA A 37 -13.04 -20.22 -33.25
CA ALA A 37 -13.98 -20.96 -32.40
C ALA A 37 -14.03 -20.32 -31.00
N ALA A 38 -14.33 -19.03 -30.92
CA ALA A 38 -14.87 -18.47 -29.68
C ALA A 38 -16.28 -19.07 -29.52
N ALA A 39 -16.38 -20.18 -28.80
CA ALA A 39 -17.65 -20.73 -28.39
C ALA A 39 -18.41 -19.62 -27.63
N ALA A 40 -19.58 -19.24 -28.16
CA ALA A 40 -20.50 -18.36 -27.47
C ALA A 40 -20.93 -19.06 -26.18
N ALA A 41 -20.23 -18.79 -25.08
CA ALA A 41 -20.71 -19.13 -23.76
C ALA A 41 -22.04 -18.39 -23.59
N VAL A 42 -23.14 -19.14 -23.46
CA VAL A 42 -24.45 -18.58 -23.13
C VAL A 42 -24.25 -17.78 -21.84
N ALA A 43 -24.40 -16.46 -21.91
CA ALA A 43 -24.18 -15.57 -20.77
C ALA A 43 -25.27 -15.84 -19.73
N VAL A 44 -24.95 -16.65 -18.71
CA VAL A 44 -25.90 -17.00 -17.65
C VAL A 44 -26.00 -15.82 -16.68
N THR A 45 -27.22 -15.35 -16.43
CA THR A 45 -27.48 -14.26 -15.48
C THR A 45 -27.36 -14.74 -14.03
N LEU A 46 -27.12 -13.82 -13.08
CA LEU A 46 -27.16 -14.18 -11.66
C LEU A 46 -28.54 -14.72 -11.24
N GLU A 47 -29.63 -14.28 -11.88
CA GLU A 47 -30.97 -14.82 -11.65
C GLU A 47 -31.06 -16.30 -12.06
N GLU A 48 -30.51 -16.67 -13.21
CA GLU A 48 -30.47 -18.06 -13.68
C GLU A 48 -29.55 -18.94 -12.82
N ILE A 49 -28.38 -18.43 -12.41
CA ILE A 49 -27.46 -19.15 -11.50
C ILE A 49 -28.12 -19.41 -10.14
N THR A 50 -29.01 -18.50 -9.71
CA THR A 50 -29.68 -18.59 -8.40
C THR A 50 -31.02 -19.30 -8.44
N ALA A 51 -31.61 -19.51 -9.62
CA ALA A 51 -32.86 -20.26 -9.77
C ALA A 51 -32.80 -21.66 -9.13
N ASN A 52 -31.61 -22.27 -9.09
CA ASN A 52 -31.37 -23.58 -8.48
C ASN A 52 -30.87 -23.51 -7.01
N ARG A 53 -30.55 -22.32 -6.47
CA ARG A 53 -30.09 -22.12 -5.09
C ARG A 53 -31.22 -21.62 -4.19
N LYS A 54 -31.99 -22.56 -3.63
CA LYS A 54 -32.99 -22.25 -2.60
C LYS A 54 -32.32 -21.62 -1.38
N GLY A 55 -32.82 -20.45 -0.95
CA GLY A 55 -32.44 -19.82 0.32
C GLY A 55 -31.32 -18.76 0.26
N LEU A 56 -30.81 -18.41 -0.93
CA LEU A 56 -29.83 -17.32 -1.04
C LEU A 56 -30.48 -15.97 -0.68
N ALA A 57 -29.95 -15.32 0.35
CA ALA A 57 -30.48 -14.04 0.78
C ALA A 57 -30.14 -12.92 -0.22
N LYS A 58 -31.01 -11.91 -0.27
CA LYS A 58 -30.93 -10.76 -1.17
C LYS A 58 -31.01 -9.46 -0.38
N VAL A 59 -30.00 -8.60 -0.54
CA VAL A 59 -29.96 -7.24 -0.02
C VAL A 59 -30.49 -6.30 -1.10
N VAL A 60 -31.62 -5.65 -0.84
CA VAL A 60 -32.28 -4.74 -1.76
C VAL A 60 -31.91 -3.31 -1.39
N LEU A 61 -31.38 -2.57 -2.38
CA LEU A 61 -30.97 -1.18 -2.21
C LEU A 61 -32.14 -0.21 -2.35
N LYS A 62 -32.02 0.95 -1.69
CA LYS A 62 -32.97 2.06 -1.85
C LYS A 62 -33.03 2.51 -3.31
N LYS A 63 -34.22 2.92 -3.75
CA LYS A 63 -34.43 3.45 -5.12
C LYS A 63 -33.45 4.59 -5.39
N GLY A 64 -32.75 4.51 -6.53
CA GLY A 64 -31.75 5.51 -6.95
C GLY A 64 -30.37 5.39 -6.29
N LYS A 65 -30.15 4.45 -5.36
CA LYS A 65 -28.83 4.25 -4.70
C LYS A 65 -27.96 3.15 -5.33
N ALA A 66 -28.49 2.42 -6.32
CA ALA A 66 -27.76 1.31 -6.96
C ALA A 66 -26.63 1.77 -7.90
N GLN A 67 -26.70 2.99 -8.44
CA GLN A 67 -25.81 3.40 -9.55
C GLN A 67 -24.32 3.38 -9.16
N ILE A 68 -23.97 3.94 -8.01
CA ILE A 68 -22.58 3.96 -7.52
C ILE A 68 -21.96 2.56 -7.41
N PHE A 69 -22.76 1.54 -7.10
CA PHE A 69 -22.30 0.16 -7.00
C PHE A 69 -22.24 -0.53 -8.35
N ARG A 70 -23.13 -0.20 -9.29
CA ARG A 70 -23.02 -0.64 -10.68
C ARG A 70 -21.78 -0.06 -11.36
N ASP A 71 -21.41 1.16 -10.97
CA ASP A 71 -20.20 1.84 -11.45
C ASP A 71 -18.93 1.27 -10.80
N GLY A 72 -19.05 0.30 -9.89
CA GLY A 72 -17.92 -0.49 -9.38
C GLY A 72 -17.61 -0.33 -7.89
N ASN A 73 -18.23 0.63 -7.18
CA ASN A 73 -17.89 0.83 -5.78
C ASN A 73 -18.18 -0.44 -4.95
N PRO A 74 -17.20 -1.01 -4.24
CA PRO A 74 -17.37 -2.31 -3.61
C PRO A 74 -18.09 -2.25 -2.25
N MET A 75 -18.38 -1.06 -1.72
CA MET A 75 -18.75 -0.87 -0.31
C MET A 75 -20.22 -0.47 -0.13
N VAL A 76 -21.12 -1.45 -0.07
CA VAL A 76 -22.54 -1.21 0.20
C VAL A 76 -22.72 -0.83 1.66
N TYR A 77 -22.82 0.46 1.92
CA TYR A 77 -23.04 0.99 3.26
C TYR A 77 -24.49 0.80 3.73
N SER A 78 -24.71 0.62 5.03
CA SER A 78 -26.01 0.36 5.65
C SER A 78 -27.09 1.40 5.27
N GLY A 79 -26.69 2.67 5.11
CA GLY A 79 -27.56 3.75 4.67
C GLY A 79 -28.15 3.57 3.25
N ALA A 80 -27.54 2.74 2.40
CA ALA A 80 -28.03 2.43 1.05
C ALA A 80 -29.03 1.27 1.00
N VAL A 81 -29.13 0.47 2.06
CA VAL A 81 -29.99 -0.71 2.13
C VAL A 81 -31.42 -0.30 2.46
N ASP A 82 -32.39 -0.83 1.70
CA ASP A 82 -33.83 -0.68 1.95
C ASP A 82 -34.37 -1.83 2.79
N ARG A 83 -34.10 -3.07 2.35
CA ARG A 83 -34.56 -4.29 3.02
C ARG A 83 -33.67 -5.49 2.70
N ILE A 84 -33.70 -6.49 3.57
CA ILE A 84 -32.98 -7.76 3.43
C ILE A 84 -34.03 -8.87 3.32
N ILE A 85 -33.94 -9.69 2.28
CA ILE A 85 -34.85 -10.78 1.98
C ILE A 85 -34.09 -12.11 2.17
N GLY A 86 -34.58 -12.96 3.07
CA GLY A 86 -34.00 -14.27 3.33
C GLY A 86 -34.64 -14.88 4.58
N ARG A 87 -34.90 -16.19 4.57
CA ARG A 87 -35.39 -16.94 5.73
C ARG A 87 -34.58 -18.24 5.87
N PRO A 88 -33.72 -18.37 6.90
CA PRO A 88 -33.41 -17.38 7.93
C PRO A 88 -32.70 -16.12 7.35
N PRO A 89 -32.68 -15.00 8.09
CA PRO A 89 -31.87 -13.83 7.70
C PRO A 89 -30.38 -14.20 7.55
N PRO A 90 -29.64 -13.56 6.63
CA PRO A 90 -28.21 -13.82 6.46
C PRO A 90 -27.41 -13.41 7.70
N ARG A 91 -26.33 -14.13 7.97
CA ARG A 91 -25.37 -13.87 9.04
C ARG A 91 -24.08 -13.27 8.48
N THR A 92 -23.27 -12.64 9.33
CA THR A 92 -21.97 -12.11 8.93
C THR A 92 -21.12 -13.19 8.24
N GLY A 93 -20.58 -12.85 7.07
CA GLY A 93 -19.82 -13.74 6.20
C GLY A 93 -20.66 -14.56 5.21
N ASP A 94 -21.99 -14.49 5.25
CA ASP A 94 -22.83 -15.18 4.27
C ASP A 94 -22.76 -14.50 2.90
N VAL A 95 -22.79 -15.31 1.85
CA VAL A 95 -22.92 -14.85 0.47
C VAL A 95 -24.35 -14.35 0.24
N VAL A 96 -24.49 -13.14 -0.30
CA VAL A 96 -25.79 -12.53 -0.60
C VAL A 96 -25.80 -11.93 -2.00
N LEU A 97 -26.97 -11.93 -2.63
CA LEU A 97 -27.21 -11.09 -3.80
C LEU A 97 -27.39 -9.64 -3.36
N VAL A 98 -26.90 -8.70 -4.17
CA VAL A 98 -27.24 -7.29 -4.06
C VAL A 98 -28.12 -6.94 -5.25
N ALA A 99 -29.27 -6.33 -4.98
CA ALA A 99 -30.26 -5.96 -5.98
C ALA A 99 -30.65 -4.49 -5.87
N ASP A 100 -31.05 -3.90 -6.98
CA ASP A 100 -31.62 -2.56 -6.98
C ASP A 100 -33.03 -2.51 -6.38
N GLY A 101 -33.61 -1.31 -6.27
CA GLY A 101 -34.94 -1.13 -5.68
C GLY A 101 -36.10 -1.84 -6.42
N SER A 102 -35.89 -2.29 -7.66
CA SER A 102 -36.85 -3.12 -8.40
C SER A 102 -36.71 -4.61 -8.12
N GLY A 103 -35.63 -5.02 -7.46
CA GLY A 103 -35.33 -6.41 -7.13
C GLY A 103 -34.40 -7.12 -8.12
N LYS A 104 -33.99 -6.43 -9.20
CA LYS A 104 -33.02 -6.92 -10.18
C LYS A 104 -31.61 -6.97 -9.57
N PRO A 105 -30.89 -8.09 -9.64
CA PRO A 105 -29.51 -8.18 -9.18
C PRO A 105 -28.60 -7.14 -9.86
N ILE A 106 -27.59 -6.69 -9.13
CA ILE A 106 -26.49 -5.88 -9.66
C ILE A 106 -25.13 -6.55 -9.41
N GLY A 107 -25.10 -7.56 -8.54
CA GLY A 107 -23.91 -8.30 -8.16
C GLY A 107 -24.17 -9.17 -6.94
N TRP A 108 -23.10 -9.74 -6.40
CA TRP A 108 -23.13 -10.49 -5.15
C TRP A 108 -21.94 -10.14 -4.29
N GLY A 109 -22.05 -10.39 -2.99
CA GLY A 109 -21.01 -10.05 -2.03
C GLY A 109 -21.18 -10.77 -0.69
N LEU A 110 -20.35 -10.38 0.26
CA LEU A 110 -20.39 -10.93 1.61
C LEU A 110 -21.06 -9.95 2.56
N TYR A 111 -22.08 -10.46 3.25
CA TYR A 111 -22.90 -9.70 4.18
C TYR A 111 -22.22 -9.53 5.54
N ASN A 112 -22.44 -8.39 6.18
CA ASN A 112 -22.10 -8.15 7.57
C ASN A 112 -23.28 -7.44 8.26
N SER A 113 -23.78 -8.01 9.36
CA SER A 113 -24.95 -7.48 10.08
C SER A 113 -24.65 -6.30 11.00
N VAL A 114 -23.38 -6.07 11.34
CA VAL A 114 -22.96 -5.08 12.34
C VAL A 114 -22.17 -3.94 11.71
N SER A 115 -21.37 -4.23 10.69
CA SER A 115 -20.52 -3.25 10.02
C SER A 115 -21.34 -2.14 9.34
N MET A 116 -20.77 -0.94 9.28
CA MET A 116 -21.28 0.13 8.40
C MET A 116 -21.32 -0.35 6.94
N PHE A 117 -20.38 -1.21 6.55
CA PHE A 117 -20.32 -1.82 5.23
C PHE A 117 -21.10 -3.14 5.23
N CYS A 118 -22.41 -2.99 5.09
CA CYS A 118 -23.39 -4.07 5.17
C CYS A 118 -23.14 -5.17 4.13
N VAL A 119 -22.68 -4.83 2.93
CA VAL A 119 -22.19 -5.81 1.96
C VAL A 119 -20.88 -5.32 1.34
N ARG A 120 -19.85 -6.17 1.37
CA ARG A 120 -18.66 -6.00 0.54
C ARG A 120 -18.91 -6.74 -0.77
N LEU A 121 -19.13 -5.99 -1.85
CA LEU A 121 -19.40 -6.53 -3.18
C LEU A 121 -18.17 -7.29 -3.68
N MET A 122 -18.41 -8.53 -4.08
CA MET A 122 -17.38 -9.42 -4.56
C MET A 122 -17.38 -9.45 -6.07
N GLN A 123 -18.52 -9.55 -6.75
CA GLN A 123 -18.54 -9.54 -8.22
C GLN A 123 -19.84 -8.91 -8.73
N LEU A 124 -19.74 -8.07 -9.76
CA LEU A 124 -20.90 -7.47 -10.40
C LEU A 124 -21.59 -8.45 -11.34
N GLU A 125 -22.86 -8.19 -11.66
CA GLU A 125 -23.62 -9.03 -12.59
C GLU A 125 -22.94 -9.17 -13.95
N GLU A 126 -22.45 -8.07 -14.52
CA GLU A 126 -21.76 -8.08 -15.83
C GLU A 126 -20.41 -8.81 -15.79
N GLU A 127 -19.81 -8.95 -14.61
CA GLU A 127 -18.60 -9.75 -14.42
C GLU A 127 -18.91 -11.22 -14.27
N ALA A 128 -19.99 -11.55 -13.55
CA ALA A 128 -20.49 -12.91 -13.43
C ALA A 128 -20.92 -13.46 -14.80
N LYS A 129 -21.43 -12.62 -15.71
CA LYS A 129 -21.73 -13.02 -17.09
C LYS A 129 -20.46 -13.35 -17.89
N ARG A 130 -19.38 -12.60 -17.68
CA ARG A 130 -18.09 -12.81 -18.37
C ARG A 130 -17.32 -14.00 -17.81
N ASP A 131 -17.36 -14.19 -16.51
CA ASP A 131 -16.80 -15.34 -15.82
C ASP A 131 -17.82 -15.96 -14.85
N PRO A 132 -18.67 -16.88 -15.37
CA PRO A 132 -19.65 -17.59 -14.56
C PRO A 132 -19.04 -18.53 -13.51
N SER A 133 -17.76 -18.92 -13.65
CA SER A 133 -17.12 -19.87 -12.74
C SER A 133 -16.90 -19.28 -11.34
N CYS A 134 -16.73 -17.96 -11.27
CA CYS A 134 -16.61 -17.19 -10.03
C CYS A 134 -17.97 -16.82 -9.42
N ALA A 135 -19.08 -16.94 -10.16
CA ALA A 135 -20.38 -16.47 -9.72
C ALA A 135 -20.84 -17.20 -8.45
N LEU A 136 -20.94 -16.45 -7.34
CA LEU A 136 -21.30 -16.96 -6.01
C LEU A 136 -20.37 -18.10 -5.54
N ASN A 137 -19.12 -18.08 -5.99
CA ASN A 137 -18.08 -19.02 -5.65
C ASN A 137 -16.85 -18.26 -5.12
N MET A 138 -16.76 -18.13 -3.80
CA MET A 138 -15.68 -17.39 -3.15
C MET A 138 -14.31 -18.03 -3.35
N GLU A 139 -14.20 -19.35 -3.31
CA GLU A 139 -12.92 -20.06 -3.49
C GLU A 139 -12.32 -19.77 -4.87
N LYS A 140 -13.13 -19.91 -5.92
CA LYS A 140 -12.68 -19.64 -7.29
C LYS A 140 -12.39 -18.15 -7.53
N LEU A 141 -13.18 -17.27 -6.92
CA LEU A 141 -12.94 -15.83 -7.00
C LEU A 141 -11.64 -15.43 -6.30
N LEU A 142 -11.35 -15.99 -5.12
CA LEU A 142 -10.10 -15.74 -4.39
C LEU A 142 -8.90 -16.21 -5.20
N GLU A 143 -8.95 -17.42 -5.73
CA GLU A 143 -7.92 -17.95 -6.62
C GLU A 143 -7.65 -16.97 -7.78
N THR A 144 -8.71 -16.61 -8.51
CA THR A 144 -8.63 -15.72 -9.68
C THR A 144 -8.04 -14.36 -9.35
N ARG A 145 -8.46 -13.74 -8.24
CA ARG A 145 -8.00 -12.39 -7.85
C ARG A 145 -6.61 -12.37 -7.25
N ILE A 146 -6.25 -13.39 -6.48
CA ILE A 146 -4.90 -13.50 -5.94
C ILE A 146 -3.90 -13.70 -7.08
N PHE A 147 -4.21 -14.55 -8.07
CA PHE A 147 -3.36 -14.69 -9.26
C PHE A 147 -3.29 -13.40 -10.09
N ALA A 148 -4.41 -12.70 -10.29
CA ALA A 148 -4.38 -11.39 -10.96
C ALA A 148 -3.51 -10.36 -10.23
N ALA A 149 -3.52 -10.38 -8.88
CA ALA A 149 -2.67 -9.52 -8.08
C ALA A 149 -1.17 -9.88 -8.21
N ILE A 150 -0.84 -11.19 -8.25
CA ILE A 150 0.52 -11.69 -8.54
C ILE A 150 0.98 -11.19 -9.91
N ASP A 151 0.18 -11.42 -10.95
CA ASP A 151 0.50 -11.03 -12.33
C ASP A 151 0.72 -9.52 -12.44
N LEU A 152 -0.10 -8.71 -11.76
CA LEU A 152 0.10 -7.27 -11.68
C LEU A 152 1.47 -6.92 -11.09
N ARG A 153 1.86 -7.51 -9.96
CA ARG A 153 3.17 -7.21 -9.33
C ARG A 153 4.33 -7.68 -10.21
N GLN A 154 4.21 -8.83 -10.84
CA GLN A 154 5.21 -9.30 -11.81
C GLN A 154 5.35 -8.33 -12.99
N SER A 155 4.25 -7.79 -13.52
CA SER A 155 4.29 -6.79 -14.59
C SER A 155 4.93 -5.46 -14.16
N LEU A 156 4.89 -5.15 -12.86
CA LEU A 156 5.58 -4.01 -12.25
C LEU A 156 7.07 -4.31 -11.95
N GLY A 157 7.55 -5.51 -12.26
CA GLY A 157 8.93 -5.94 -11.99
C GLY A 157 9.18 -6.32 -10.53
N LEU A 158 8.16 -6.81 -9.82
CA LEU A 158 8.24 -7.22 -8.42
C LEU A 158 7.96 -8.73 -8.25
N PRO A 159 8.80 -9.47 -7.49
CA PRO A 159 10.09 -9.05 -6.96
C PRO A 159 11.15 -8.89 -8.07
N SER A 160 12.22 -8.17 -7.76
CA SER A 160 13.44 -8.06 -8.58
C SER A 160 14.69 -8.30 -7.73
N ALA A 161 15.86 -8.36 -8.38
CA ALA A 161 17.15 -8.47 -7.69
C ALA A 161 17.36 -7.33 -6.68
N ASP A 162 16.82 -6.15 -6.97
CA ASP A 162 16.96 -4.95 -6.14
C ASP A 162 15.76 -4.68 -5.23
N THR A 163 14.66 -5.43 -5.35
CA THR A 163 13.46 -5.22 -4.51
C THR A 163 12.72 -6.54 -4.24
N ASN A 164 12.71 -6.96 -2.98
CA ASN A 164 11.92 -8.10 -2.49
C ASN A 164 11.02 -7.75 -1.29
N ALA A 165 10.81 -6.45 -1.03
CA ALA A 165 9.79 -5.91 -0.14
C ALA A 165 8.72 -5.16 -0.94
N TYR A 166 7.49 -5.68 -0.95
CA TYR A 166 6.40 -5.08 -1.73
C TYR A 166 5.03 -5.52 -1.23
N ARG A 167 3.98 -4.79 -1.61
CA ARG A 167 2.59 -5.17 -1.38
C ARG A 167 2.10 -6.09 -2.49
N LEU A 168 1.70 -7.31 -2.13
CA LEU A 168 1.08 -8.26 -3.06
C LEU A 168 -0.43 -8.02 -3.23
N ILE A 169 -1.15 -7.69 -2.16
CA ILE A 169 -2.59 -7.42 -2.20
C ILE A 169 -2.90 -6.14 -1.43
N ASN A 170 -3.63 -5.22 -2.05
CA ASN A 170 -4.00 -3.91 -1.52
C ASN A 170 -5.53 -3.72 -1.45
N SER A 171 -6.21 -4.61 -0.72
CA SER A 171 -7.62 -4.47 -0.36
C SER A 171 -8.52 -4.18 -1.58
N GLU A 172 -9.27 -3.08 -1.59
CA GLU A 172 -10.17 -2.68 -2.67
C GLU A 172 -9.42 -2.47 -4.00
N GLY A 173 -8.16 -2.04 -3.96
CA GLY A 173 -7.33 -1.88 -5.16
C GLY A 173 -7.11 -3.17 -5.94
N ASP A 174 -7.11 -4.31 -5.24
CA ASP A 174 -7.07 -5.66 -5.81
C ASP A 174 -8.42 -6.37 -5.70
N ARG A 175 -9.47 -5.60 -5.40
CA ARG A 175 -10.85 -6.07 -5.33
C ARG A 175 -11.07 -7.17 -4.27
N LEU A 176 -10.27 -7.17 -3.22
CA LEU A 176 -10.36 -8.07 -2.08
C LEU A 176 -10.49 -7.24 -0.80
N SER A 177 -11.57 -6.46 -0.73
CA SER A 177 -11.83 -5.47 0.33
C SER A 177 -11.64 -6.04 1.74
N GLY A 178 -10.69 -5.49 2.47
CA GLY A 178 -10.32 -5.88 3.83
C GLY A 178 -9.13 -6.83 3.93
N LEU A 179 -8.59 -7.34 2.82
CA LEU A 179 -7.40 -8.19 2.75
C LEU A 179 -6.19 -7.38 2.27
N ILE A 180 -5.13 -7.37 3.07
CA ILE A 180 -3.82 -6.84 2.69
C ILE A 180 -2.78 -7.96 2.79
N VAL A 181 -1.87 -8.06 1.83
CA VAL A 181 -0.73 -8.98 1.89
C VAL A 181 0.52 -8.23 1.50
N ASP A 182 1.48 -8.15 2.41
CA ASP A 182 2.82 -7.64 2.14
C ASP A 182 3.83 -8.80 2.10
N ILE A 183 4.77 -8.74 1.17
CA ILE A 183 5.83 -9.73 0.97
C ILE A 183 7.14 -9.09 1.42
N PHE A 184 7.84 -9.74 2.34
CA PHE A 184 9.14 -9.35 2.87
C PHE A 184 10.10 -10.52 2.70
N SER A 185 10.89 -10.49 1.62
CA SER A 185 11.75 -11.62 1.22
C SER A 185 10.91 -12.90 1.04
N ASP A 186 11.05 -13.87 1.95
CA ASP A 186 10.35 -15.16 1.92
C ASP A 186 9.20 -15.25 2.92
N VAL A 187 8.79 -14.12 3.50
CA VAL A 187 7.69 -14.03 4.46
C VAL A 187 6.53 -13.23 3.88
N ALA A 188 5.34 -13.80 3.88
CA ALA A 188 4.10 -13.09 3.61
C ALA A 188 3.43 -12.64 4.92
N VAL A 189 3.22 -11.35 5.10
CA VAL A 189 2.45 -10.79 6.20
C VAL A 189 1.05 -10.46 5.70
N ILE A 190 0.07 -11.25 6.15
CA ILE A 190 -1.33 -11.09 5.79
C ILE A 190 -2.01 -10.26 6.88
N ALA A 191 -2.61 -9.14 6.52
CA ALA A 191 -3.39 -8.31 7.41
C ALA A 191 -4.88 -8.40 7.08
N SER A 192 -5.68 -8.76 8.08
CA SER A 192 -7.12 -8.95 7.97
C SER A 192 -7.86 -7.80 8.67
N SER A 193 -8.82 -7.20 7.97
CA SER A 193 -9.62 -6.07 8.48
C SER A 193 -11.12 -6.18 8.15
N ALA A 194 -11.56 -7.35 7.68
CA ALA A 194 -12.96 -7.64 7.41
C ALA A 194 -13.33 -9.06 7.85
N ALA A 195 -14.55 -9.24 8.33
CA ALA A 195 -14.96 -10.51 8.93
C ALA A 195 -14.88 -11.71 7.98
N TRP A 196 -15.09 -11.47 6.68
CA TRP A 196 -14.96 -12.52 5.69
C TRP A 196 -13.52 -13.00 5.49
N VAL A 197 -12.53 -12.12 5.68
CA VAL A 197 -11.12 -12.49 5.52
C VAL A 197 -10.73 -13.51 6.58
N GLU A 198 -11.20 -13.33 7.81
CA GLU A 198 -11.06 -14.33 8.88
C GLU A 198 -11.79 -15.63 8.56
N LYS A 199 -12.98 -15.56 7.96
CA LYS A 199 -13.76 -16.75 7.55
C LYS A 199 -13.03 -17.61 6.52
N TYR A 200 -12.34 -16.98 5.57
CA TYR A 200 -11.61 -17.65 4.48
C TYR A 200 -10.09 -17.74 4.73
N ARG A 201 -9.68 -17.68 6.00
CA ARG A 201 -8.25 -17.63 6.38
C ARG A 201 -7.44 -18.77 5.77
N LYS A 202 -7.93 -20.01 5.87
CA LYS A 202 -7.18 -21.20 5.40
C LYS A 202 -6.98 -21.19 3.88
N GLU A 203 -8.01 -20.81 3.14
CA GLU A 203 -7.98 -20.70 1.68
C GLU A 203 -7.03 -19.58 1.24
N ILE A 204 -7.05 -18.44 1.93
CA ILE A 204 -6.15 -17.32 1.66
C ILE A 204 -4.70 -17.71 1.98
N GLU A 205 -4.43 -18.31 3.13
CA GLU A 205 -3.09 -18.80 3.50
C GLU A 205 -2.58 -19.83 2.47
N PHE A 206 -3.42 -20.75 2.02
CA PHE A 206 -3.08 -21.71 0.98
C PHE A 206 -2.72 -21.03 -0.35
N LEU A 207 -3.55 -20.10 -0.83
CA LEU A 207 -3.32 -19.41 -2.10
C LEU A 207 -2.08 -18.50 -2.05
N VAL A 208 -1.89 -17.77 -0.95
CA VAL A 208 -0.70 -16.93 -0.73
C VAL A 208 0.57 -17.77 -0.58
N GLY A 209 0.48 -18.96 0.04
CA GLY A 209 1.60 -19.89 0.15
C GLY A 209 2.09 -20.46 -1.19
N ASN A 210 1.27 -20.38 -2.24
CA ASN A 210 1.67 -20.78 -3.60
C ASN A 210 2.42 -19.69 -4.36
N VAL A 211 2.54 -18.48 -3.80
CA VAL A 211 3.34 -17.40 -4.39
C VAL A 211 4.82 -17.80 -4.35
N SER A 212 5.49 -17.72 -5.50
CA SER A 212 6.91 -18.04 -5.61
C SER A 212 7.74 -17.27 -4.57
N ALA A 213 8.64 -17.98 -3.89
CA ALA A 213 9.53 -17.48 -2.83
C ALA A 213 8.91 -17.30 -1.43
N VAL A 214 7.61 -17.45 -1.21
CA VAL A 214 7.02 -17.42 0.13
C VAL A 214 7.21 -18.77 0.83
N ASN A 215 7.94 -18.78 1.94
CA ASN A 215 8.16 -19.95 2.80
C ASN A 215 7.38 -19.85 4.12
N HIS A 216 7.09 -18.63 4.55
CA HIS A 216 6.47 -18.35 5.85
C HIS A 216 5.30 -17.40 5.70
N ILE A 217 4.24 -17.65 6.46
CA ILE A 217 3.07 -16.78 6.52
C ILE A 217 2.88 -16.31 7.95
N LYS A 218 2.67 -15.00 8.10
CA LYS A 218 2.29 -14.37 9.35
C LYS A 218 0.93 -13.69 9.19
N TRP A 219 -0.07 -14.18 9.92
CA TRP A 219 -1.39 -13.58 9.95
C TRP A 219 -1.47 -12.50 11.04
N ARG A 220 -2.00 -11.32 10.69
CA ARG A 220 -2.20 -10.18 11.60
C ARG A 220 -3.64 -9.68 11.48
N SER A 221 -4.45 -10.02 12.47
CA SER A 221 -5.81 -9.53 12.58
C SER A 221 -5.84 -8.10 13.12
N SER A 222 -6.51 -7.19 12.41
CA SER A 222 -6.70 -5.79 12.83
C SER A 222 -7.83 -5.73 13.87
N THR A 223 -7.52 -6.14 15.11
CA THR A 223 -8.51 -6.36 16.19
C THR A 223 -9.47 -5.18 16.39
N ASP A 224 -8.98 -3.94 16.36
CA ASP A 224 -9.82 -2.74 16.52
C ASP A 224 -10.84 -2.58 15.37
N ILE A 225 -10.44 -2.87 14.13
CA ILE A 225 -11.34 -2.78 12.96
C ILE A 225 -12.30 -3.97 12.94
N LEU A 226 -11.82 -5.16 13.31
CA LEU A 226 -12.64 -6.37 13.35
C LEU A 226 -13.74 -6.29 14.41
N LYS A 227 -13.51 -5.57 15.52
CA LYS A 227 -14.57 -5.22 16.48
C LYS A 227 -15.70 -4.43 15.83
N GLU A 228 -15.39 -3.46 14.95
CA GLU A 228 -16.40 -2.73 14.17
C GLU A 228 -17.11 -3.62 13.14
N GLU A 229 -16.50 -4.75 12.75
CA GLU A 229 -17.09 -5.79 11.90
C GLU A 229 -17.87 -6.86 12.70
N GLY A 230 -17.97 -6.72 14.02
CA GLY A 230 -18.68 -7.65 14.91
C GLY A 230 -17.88 -8.90 15.31
N LEU A 231 -16.56 -8.90 15.11
CA LEU A 231 -15.63 -9.96 15.55
C LEU A 231 -14.70 -9.43 16.64
N ASP A 232 -14.99 -9.76 17.89
CA ASP A 232 -14.06 -9.50 18.98
C ASP A 232 -13.07 -10.66 19.13
N LEU A 233 -11.84 -10.42 18.64
CA LEU A 233 -10.73 -11.35 18.75
C LEU A 233 -9.86 -11.07 19.99
N SER A 234 -10.23 -10.14 20.86
CA SER A 234 -9.41 -9.78 22.03
C SER A 234 -9.29 -10.89 23.07
N GLU A 235 -10.20 -11.86 23.07
CA GLU A 235 -10.12 -13.08 23.91
C GLU A 235 -9.35 -14.22 23.24
N GLN A 236 -9.13 -14.15 21.93
CA GLN A 236 -8.25 -15.06 21.21
C GLN A 236 -6.82 -14.56 21.34
N ASN A 237 -6.27 -14.67 22.56
CA ASN A 237 -4.82 -14.76 22.73
C ASN A 237 -4.39 -16.03 22.00
N ASP A 238 -4.05 -15.91 20.72
CA ASP A 238 -3.38 -16.95 19.98
C ASP A 238 -2.03 -17.16 20.67
N SER A 239 -2.06 -18.03 21.68
CA SER A 239 -0.95 -18.39 22.55
C SER A 239 0.01 -19.35 21.84
N SER A 240 -0.25 -19.59 20.55
CA SER A 240 0.71 -20.22 19.65
C SER A 240 1.74 -19.16 19.26
N PRO A 241 3.03 -19.32 19.63
CA PRO A 241 4.06 -18.46 19.08
C PRO A 241 3.98 -18.59 17.56
N SER A 242 3.65 -17.49 16.87
CA SER A 242 3.72 -17.48 15.41
C SER A 242 5.13 -17.98 15.04
N PRO A 243 5.27 -19.01 14.19
CA PRO A 243 6.58 -19.59 13.88
C PRO A 243 7.53 -18.59 13.21
N CYS A 244 7.01 -17.42 12.81
CA CYS A 244 7.74 -16.32 12.20
C CYS A 244 7.69 -15.06 13.10
N SER A 245 8.24 -15.15 14.31
CA SER A 245 8.56 -13.98 15.13
C SER A 245 10.01 -13.55 14.87
N GLY A 246 10.24 -12.25 14.70
CA GLY A 246 11.59 -11.72 14.49
C GLY A 246 11.73 -10.66 13.40
N LYS A 247 13.00 -10.44 13.02
CA LYS A 247 13.42 -9.49 11.99
C LYS A 247 13.73 -10.24 10.69
N VAL A 248 13.21 -9.76 9.57
CA VAL A 248 13.50 -10.27 8.23
C VAL A 248 14.35 -9.25 7.50
N LYS A 249 15.38 -9.72 6.79
CA LYS A 249 16.17 -8.85 5.92
C LYS A 249 15.52 -8.78 4.55
N VAL A 250 15.28 -7.57 4.07
CA VAL A 250 14.73 -7.31 2.75
C VAL A 250 15.62 -6.33 2.00
N VAL A 251 15.42 -6.24 0.69
CA VAL A 251 16.03 -5.27 -0.18
C VAL A 251 14.91 -4.45 -0.83
N GLU A 252 15.07 -3.13 -0.85
CA GLU A 252 14.20 -2.23 -1.62
C GLU A 252 15.08 -1.19 -2.33
N SER A 253 14.93 -1.07 -3.65
CA SER A 253 15.75 -0.19 -4.50
C SER A 253 17.25 -0.36 -4.25
N GLY A 254 17.69 -1.59 -3.99
CA GLY A 254 19.07 -1.97 -3.68
C GLY A 254 19.58 -1.45 -2.32
N ILE A 255 18.70 -1.16 -1.36
CA ILE A 255 19.04 -0.89 0.04
C ILE A 255 18.50 -2.03 0.89
N CYS A 256 19.35 -2.56 1.76
CA CYS A 256 19.00 -3.61 2.70
C CYS A 256 18.31 -3.02 3.93
N TYR A 257 17.19 -3.61 4.35
CA TYR A 257 16.48 -3.23 5.57
C TYR A 257 16.28 -4.44 6.47
N SER A 258 16.41 -4.21 7.77
CA SER A 258 15.92 -5.09 8.82
C SER A 258 14.46 -4.71 9.11
N VAL A 259 13.52 -5.62 8.84
CA VAL A 259 12.09 -5.41 9.03
C VAL A 259 11.61 -6.21 10.22
N SER A 260 11.11 -5.53 11.26
CA SER A 260 10.45 -6.20 12.37
C SER A 260 9.02 -6.58 11.96
N LEU A 261 8.71 -7.87 11.95
CA LEU A 261 7.37 -8.36 11.60
C LEU A 261 6.31 -7.99 12.64
N ASP A 262 6.72 -7.54 13.82
CA ASP A 262 5.87 -7.02 14.91
C ASP A 262 5.81 -5.48 14.92
N GLY A 263 6.49 -4.83 13.98
CA GLY A 263 6.52 -3.37 13.84
C GLY A 263 5.16 -2.77 13.44
N GLN A 264 5.15 -1.42 13.38
CA GLN A 264 3.97 -0.65 12.94
C GLN A 264 3.51 -1.08 11.54
N LYS A 265 2.20 -0.92 11.27
CA LYS A 265 1.53 -1.50 10.09
C LYS A 265 1.75 -3.03 10.01
N THR A 266 2.36 -3.52 8.95
CA THR A 266 2.76 -4.91 8.72
C THR A 266 4.24 -5.16 9.04
N GLY A 267 5.00 -4.10 9.37
CA GLY A 267 6.43 -4.14 9.72
C GLY A 267 7.29 -3.15 8.92
N PHE A 268 6.88 -2.79 7.70
CA PHE A 268 7.63 -1.89 6.81
C PHE A 268 6.69 -1.07 5.92
N TYR A 269 7.11 0.15 5.55
CA TYR A 269 6.30 1.10 4.79
C TYR A 269 6.64 1.00 3.29
N ALA A 270 6.20 -0.07 2.63
CA ALA A 270 6.42 -0.29 1.19
C ALA A 270 5.77 0.79 0.31
N ASP A 271 4.74 1.48 0.83
CA ASP A 271 4.03 2.56 0.14
C ASP A 271 4.89 3.79 -0.19
N GLN A 272 6.03 3.95 0.47
CA GLN A 272 6.95 5.07 0.24
C GLN A 272 8.13 4.71 -0.69
N ARG A 273 8.18 3.50 -1.28
CA ARG A 273 9.32 3.00 -2.08
C ARG A 273 9.80 4.00 -3.14
N GLU A 274 8.91 4.44 -4.02
CA GLU A 274 9.26 5.33 -5.14
C GLU A 274 9.58 6.75 -4.65
N ASN A 275 8.98 7.17 -3.54
CA ASN A 275 9.29 8.45 -2.90
C ASN A 275 10.70 8.43 -2.29
N ARG A 276 11.07 7.32 -1.64
CA ARG A 276 12.43 7.08 -1.13
C ARG A 276 13.45 7.03 -2.25
N HIS A 277 13.15 6.29 -3.32
CA HIS A 277 14.02 6.21 -4.49
C HIS A 277 14.27 7.60 -5.13
N LEU A 278 13.22 8.42 -5.25
CA LEU A 278 13.36 9.80 -5.75
C LEU A 278 14.32 10.64 -4.90
N ILE A 279 14.27 10.52 -3.57
CA ILE A 279 15.21 11.22 -2.69
C ILE A 279 16.65 10.80 -2.99
N SER A 280 16.89 9.51 -3.25
CA SER A 280 18.22 9.04 -3.65
C SER A 280 18.74 9.76 -4.90
N LEU A 281 17.90 9.91 -5.93
CA LEU A 281 18.27 10.60 -7.18
C LEU A 281 18.58 12.10 -6.99
N LEU A 282 18.02 12.72 -5.95
CA LEU A 282 18.15 14.17 -5.70
C LEU A 282 19.27 14.54 -4.73
N SER A 283 19.86 13.56 -4.03
CA SER A 283 20.67 13.80 -2.83
C SER A 283 22.16 14.04 -3.06
N LYS A 284 22.67 13.85 -4.28
CA LYS A 284 24.09 14.02 -4.60
C LYS A 284 24.62 15.38 -4.14
N ASP A 285 25.70 15.37 -3.37
CA ASP A 285 26.43 16.53 -2.85
C ASP A 285 25.61 17.47 -1.95
N ARG A 286 24.54 16.97 -1.31
CA ARG A 286 23.60 17.77 -0.50
C ARG A 286 23.57 17.37 0.97
N ARG A 287 23.24 18.32 1.84
CA ARG A 287 22.85 18.08 3.23
C ARG A 287 21.36 17.76 3.30
N VAL A 288 21.01 16.64 3.94
CA VAL A 288 19.64 16.13 4.01
C VAL A 288 19.18 16.00 5.46
N LEU A 289 17.97 16.46 5.74
CA LEU A 289 17.29 16.29 7.02
C LEU A 289 16.04 15.41 6.81
N ASP A 290 15.95 14.30 7.54
CA ASP A 290 14.83 13.36 7.52
C ASP A 290 14.06 13.43 8.84
N LEU A 291 12.91 14.10 8.85
CA LEU A 291 12.09 14.31 10.04
C LEU A 291 11.01 13.22 10.15
N CYS A 292 10.87 12.66 11.36
CA CYS A 292 10.07 11.46 11.61
C CYS A 292 10.60 10.27 10.81
N CYS A 293 11.93 10.07 10.85
CA CYS A 293 12.64 9.16 9.95
C CYS A 293 12.35 7.67 10.18
N TYR A 294 11.73 7.30 11.30
CA TYR A 294 11.50 5.92 11.71
C TYR A 294 12.80 5.09 11.61
N SER A 295 12.80 4.00 10.82
CA SER A 295 13.96 3.12 10.59
C SER A 295 14.95 3.64 9.54
N GLY A 296 14.90 4.94 9.23
CA GLY A 296 15.86 5.64 8.38
C GLY A 296 15.63 5.48 6.88
N GLY A 297 14.42 5.13 6.44
CA GLY A 297 14.15 4.80 5.03
C GLY A 297 14.59 5.87 4.04
N PHE A 298 14.22 7.13 4.29
CA PHE A 298 14.63 8.25 3.44
C PHE A 298 16.10 8.61 3.64
N ALA A 299 16.57 8.67 4.88
CA ALA A 299 17.96 8.92 5.22
C ALA A 299 18.95 7.97 4.51
N LEU A 300 18.68 6.65 4.54
CA LEU A 300 19.51 5.64 3.88
C LEU A 300 19.53 5.81 2.36
N ASN A 301 18.39 6.18 1.76
CA ASN A 301 18.29 6.49 0.34
C ASN A 301 19.09 7.75 -0.04
N ALA A 302 19.01 8.79 0.79
CA ALA A 302 19.78 10.01 0.61
C ALA A 302 21.29 9.75 0.67
N ALA A 303 21.74 8.97 1.66
CA ALA A 303 23.13 8.57 1.80
C ALA A 303 23.61 7.73 0.60
N LYS A 304 22.81 6.75 0.15
CA LYS A 304 23.09 5.98 -1.08
C LYS A 304 23.17 6.88 -2.32
N GLY A 305 22.36 7.93 -2.36
CA GLY A 305 22.31 8.94 -3.42
C GLY A 305 23.51 9.89 -3.46
N GLY A 306 24.45 9.79 -2.51
CA GLY A 306 25.64 10.63 -2.45
C GLY A 306 25.46 11.92 -1.67
N ALA A 307 24.53 11.98 -0.71
CA ALA A 307 24.47 13.08 0.26
C ALA A 307 25.79 13.25 1.01
N THR A 308 26.18 14.50 1.26
CA THR A 308 27.39 14.83 2.04
C THR A 308 27.18 14.66 3.53
N ASN A 309 25.96 14.91 3.99
CA ASN A 309 25.55 14.74 5.39
C ASN A 309 24.05 14.48 5.45
N VAL A 310 23.64 13.49 6.23
CA VAL A 310 22.26 13.08 6.44
C VAL A 310 22.00 13.00 7.94
N LEU A 311 20.97 13.71 8.40
CA LEU A 311 20.51 13.66 9.79
C LEU A 311 19.06 13.19 9.81
N GLY A 312 18.79 12.08 10.51
CA GLY A 312 17.44 11.62 10.79
C GLY A 312 16.99 11.95 12.21
N ILE A 313 15.76 12.43 12.37
CA ILE A 313 15.16 12.77 13.66
C ILE A 313 13.93 11.88 13.90
N ASP A 314 13.89 11.20 15.04
CA ASP A 314 12.71 10.46 15.48
C ASP A 314 12.60 10.43 17.01
N SER A 315 11.38 10.42 17.53
CA SER A 315 11.12 10.29 18.97
C SER A 315 11.35 8.87 19.51
N SER A 316 11.29 7.85 18.65
CA SER A 316 11.31 6.44 19.02
C SER A 316 12.72 5.87 19.04
N VAL A 317 13.19 5.49 20.24
CA VAL A 317 14.50 4.86 20.42
C VAL A 317 14.61 3.57 19.61
N SER A 318 13.60 2.72 19.64
CA SER A 318 13.61 1.44 18.92
C SER A 318 13.62 1.61 17.40
N ALA A 319 13.04 2.70 16.89
CA ALA A 319 13.12 3.03 15.47
C ALA A 319 14.54 3.46 15.08
N LEU A 320 15.18 4.30 15.91
CA LEU A 320 16.55 4.74 15.68
C LEU A 320 17.58 3.61 15.85
N GLU A 321 17.37 2.67 16.77
CA GLU A 321 18.18 1.45 16.88
C GLU A 321 18.11 0.65 15.57
N LEU A 322 16.91 0.47 15.02
CA LEU A 322 16.72 -0.19 13.74
C LEU A 322 17.35 0.59 12.58
N ALA A 323 17.29 1.93 12.61
CA ALA A 323 17.94 2.79 11.62
C ALA A 323 19.47 2.66 11.65
N ASN A 324 20.07 2.58 12.84
CA ASN A 324 21.50 2.32 13.01
C ASN A 324 21.90 0.92 12.54
N GLU A 325 21.09 -0.11 12.81
CA GLU A 325 21.29 -1.45 12.23
C GLU A 325 21.30 -1.39 10.70
N ASN A 326 20.40 -0.60 10.10
CA ASN A 326 20.32 -0.47 8.64
C ASN A 326 21.54 0.26 8.04
N ILE A 327 22.16 1.22 8.74
CA ILE A 327 23.44 1.82 8.29
C ILE A 327 24.49 0.71 8.13
N LEU A 328 24.64 -0.14 9.16
CA LEU A 328 25.61 -1.23 9.18
C LEU A 328 25.33 -2.25 8.09
N LEU A 329 24.07 -2.60 7.87
CA LEU A 329 23.66 -3.53 6.80
C LEU A 329 24.04 -3.05 5.41
N ASN A 330 24.02 -1.73 5.18
CA ASN A 330 24.34 -1.13 3.88
C ASN A 330 25.80 -0.68 3.77
N LYS A 331 26.63 -0.91 4.81
CA LYS A 331 28.02 -0.45 4.88
C LYS A 331 28.17 1.05 4.57
N GLN A 332 27.17 1.83 4.98
CA GLN A 332 27.21 3.28 4.82
C GLN A 332 28.11 3.89 5.89
N ASP A 333 28.82 4.95 5.50
CA ASP A 333 29.73 5.69 6.38
C ASP A 333 28.96 6.37 7.53
N PRO A 334 29.16 5.93 8.80
CA PRO A 334 28.44 6.51 9.94
C PRO A 334 28.78 7.99 10.19
N GLU A 335 29.86 8.52 9.61
CA GLU A 335 30.16 9.95 9.69
C GLU A 335 29.26 10.78 8.75
N ARG A 336 28.70 10.15 7.70
CA ARG A 336 27.82 10.81 6.72
C ARG A 336 26.35 10.73 7.08
N ILE A 337 25.93 9.70 7.80
CA ILE A 337 24.54 9.49 8.20
C ILE A 337 24.46 9.25 9.70
N SER A 338 23.66 10.08 10.39
CA SER A 338 23.44 9.97 11.83
C SER A 338 21.97 10.16 12.19
N PHE A 339 21.61 9.69 13.39
CA PHE A 339 20.26 9.74 13.91
C PHE A 339 20.24 10.37 15.29
N LEU A 340 19.26 11.24 15.54
CA LEU A 340 19.08 11.93 16.81
C LEU A 340 17.68 11.68 17.37
N LYS A 341 17.62 11.30 18.64
CA LYS A 341 16.38 11.14 19.39
C LYS A 341 15.89 12.50 19.87
N GLU A 342 14.92 13.07 19.17
CA GLU A 342 14.29 14.34 19.54
C GLU A 342 12.87 14.44 18.95
N ASP A 343 12.02 15.28 19.54
CA ASP A 343 10.77 15.67 18.89
C ASP A 343 11.08 16.53 17.65
N ALA A 344 10.46 16.21 16.52
CA ALA A 344 10.73 16.91 15.26
C ALA A 344 10.40 18.42 15.32
N THR A 345 9.40 18.82 16.09
CA THR A 345 9.03 20.24 16.26
C THR A 345 10.06 20.96 17.11
N GLU A 346 10.49 20.34 18.22
CA GLU A 346 11.53 20.89 19.11
C GLU A 346 12.85 21.04 18.36
N PHE A 347 13.28 19.99 17.65
CA PHE A 347 14.50 20.02 16.83
C PHE A 347 14.45 21.16 15.82
N MET A 348 13.37 21.28 15.04
CA MET A 348 13.25 22.34 14.04
C MET A 348 13.28 23.74 14.66
N LYS A 349 12.62 23.95 15.81
CA LYS A 349 12.68 25.24 16.52
C LYS A 349 14.10 25.58 16.96
N GLY A 350 14.84 24.59 17.48
CA GLY A 350 16.25 24.75 17.84
C GLY A 350 17.13 25.02 16.62
N ALA A 351 16.90 24.32 15.51
CA ALA A 351 17.63 24.54 14.26
C ALA A 351 17.37 25.96 13.71
N VAL A 352 16.12 26.44 13.75
CA VAL A 352 15.77 27.82 13.37
C VAL A 352 16.48 28.83 14.26
N SER A 353 16.54 28.63 15.58
CA SER A 353 17.24 29.57 16.48
C SER A 353 18.75 29.59 16.30
N ARG A 354 19.33 28.52 15.76
CA ARG A 354 20.76 28.40 15.40
C ARG A 354 21.05 28.78 13.95
N ASP A 355 20.07 29.23 13.18
CA ASP A 355 20.17 29.52 11.73
C ASP A 355 20.70 28.32 10.91
N GLU A 356 20.35 27.10 11.34
CA GLU A 356 20.70 25.88 10.64
C GLU A 356 19.72 25.59 9.49
N SER A 357 20.27 25.20 8.33
CA SER A 357 19.46 24.84 7.17
C SER A 357 20.05 23.72 6.32
N TRP A 358 19.17 23.00 5.63
CA TRP A 358 19.49 21.84 4.80
C TRP A 358 19.07 22.05 3.34
N ASP A 359 19.77 21.38 2.42
CA ASP A 359 19.49 21.45 0.98
C ASP A 359 18.23 20.66 0.62
N ILE A 360 17.98 19.56 1.35
CA ILE A 360 16.76 18.75 1.26
C ILE A 360 16.22 18.52 2.68
N VAL A 361 14.93 18.79 2.88
CA VAL A 361 14.20 18.45 4.09
C VAL A 361 13.07 17.49 3.73
N ILE A 362 12.92 16.43 4.51
CA ILE A 362 11.89 15.40 4.36
C ILE A 362 11.03 15.43 5.62
N LEU A 363 9.72 15.46 5.46
CA LEU A 363 8.75 15.50 6.55
C LEU A 363 7.66 14.46 6.30
N ASP A 364 7.75 13.31 6.96
CA ASP A 364 6.76 12.24 6.91
C ASP A 364 6.13 11.96 8.30
N PRO A 365 5.25 12.84 8.78
CA PRO A 365 4.70 12.74 10.12
C PRO A 365 3.72 11.57 10.25
N PRO A 366 3.47 11.07 11.48
CA PRO A 366 2.44 10.07 11.72
C PRO A 366 1.04 10.58 11.32
N LYS A 367 0.05 9.68 11.28
CA LYS A 367 -1.33 10.02 10.91
C LYS A 367 -1.95 11.03 11.90
N LEU A 368 -1.91 12.33 11.55
CA LEU A 368 -2.52 13.39 12.36
C LEU A 368 -4.05 13.49 12.21
N ALA A 369 -4.61 13.00 11.09
CA ALA A 369 -6.04 13.05 10.80
C ALA A 369 -6.60 11.65 10.46
N PRO A 370 -6.72 10.72 11.42
CA PRO A 370 -7.21 9.37 11.15
C PRO A 370 -8.68 9.34 10.74
N ARG A 371 -9.48 10.36 11.12
CA ARG A 371 -10.92 10.45 10.83
C ARG A 371 -11.28 11.86 10.39
N ARG A 372 -12.33 11.99 9.55
CA ARG A 372 -12.81 13.29 9.02
C ARG A 372 -13.15 14.32 10.11
N LYS A 373 -13.65 13.87 11.27
CA LYS A 373 -13.96 14.75 12.42
C LYS A 373 -12.74 15.50 12.98
N VAL A 374 -11.54 14.94 12.84
CA VAL A 374 -10.27 15.50 13.37
C VAL A 374 -9.55 16.37 12.32
N LEU A 375 -10.06 16.40 11.08
CA LEU A 375 -9.38 17.02 9.94
C LEU A 375 -9.09 18.52 10.16
N GLN A 376 -10.02 19.26 10.78
CA GLN A 376 -9.87 20.70 10.99
C GLN A 376 -8.74 21.02 11.98
N SER A 377 -8.67 20.32 13.12
CA SER A 377 -7.59 20.52 14.09
C SER A 377 -6.25 20.03 13.54
N ALA A 378 -6.25 18.89 12.82
CA ALA A 378 -5.06 18.35 12.19
C ALA A 378 -4.48 19.29 11.11
N SER A 379 -5.31 20.02 10.38
CA SER A 379 -4.85 21.00 9.37
C SER A 379 -3.97 22.09 10.00
N GLY A 380 -4.31 22.53 11.22
CA GLY A 380 -3.46 23.46 11.97
C GLY A 380 -2.09 22.88 12.33
N MET A 381 -2.04 21.60 12.73
CA MET A 381 -0.79 20.90 13.04
C MET A 381 0.09 20.70 11.79
N TYR A 382 -0.50 20.23 10.68
CA TYR A 382 0.21 20.09 9.41
C TYR A 382 0.79 21.42 8.93
N ARG A 383 0.03 22.50 9.09
CA ARG A 383 0.48 23.85 8.74
C ARG A 383 1.70 24.29 9.56
N ASN A 384 1.65 24.09 10.88
CA ASN A 384 2.74 24.48 11.77
C ASN A 384 4.01 23.68 11.49
N LEU A 385 3.89 22.35 11.35
CA LEU A 385 5.03 21.48 11.01
C LEU A 385 5.68 21.86 9.68
N ASN A 386 4.86 22.05 8.65
CA ASN A 386 5.38 22.44 7.33
C ASN A 386 6.00 23.84 7.34
N SER A 387 5.47 24.78 8.13
CA SER A 387 6.06 26.11 8.29
C SER A 387 7.48 26.00 8.86
N LEU A 388 7.67 25.21 9.91
CA LEU A 388 9.00 24.99 10.50
C LEU A 388 9.94 24.28 9.51
N ALA A 389 9.45 23.25 8.81
CA ALA A 389 10.23 22.53 7.81
C ALA A 389 10.71 23.47 6.68
N MET A 390 9.86 24.40 6.24
CA MET A 390 10.22 25.43 5.26
C MET A 390 11.23 26.45 5.79
N GLN A 391 11.24 26.75 7.09
CA GLN A 391 12.22 27.65 7.69
C GLN A 391 13.62 27.02 7.73
N VAL A 392 13.70 25.73 8.06
CA VAL A 392 14.97 24.97 8.06
C VAL A 392 15.40 24.47 6.67
N THR A 393 14.57 24.66 5.64
CA THR A 393 14.97 24.41 4.25
C THR A 393 15.72 25.63 3.70
N LYS A 394 16.89 25.42 3.09
CA LYS A 394 17.64 26.50 2.41
C LYS A 394 16.79 27.19 1.34
N ARG A 395 17.06 28.46 1.08
CA ARG A 395 16.52 29.16 -0.10
C ARG A 395 16.94 28.44 -1.37
N GLY A 396 15.98 28.11 -2.22
CA GLY A 396 16.16 27.29 -3.42
C GLY A 396 16.24 25.79 -3.16
N GLY A 397 16.24 25.35 -1.89
CA GLY A 397 16.28 23.96 -1.47
C GLY A 397 14.95 23.23 -1.69
N LEU A 398 14.95 21.93 -1.38
CA LEU A 398 13.81 21.05 -1.57
C LEU A 398 13.16 20.66 -0.25
N LEU A 399 11.83 20.66 -0.21
CA LEU A 399 11.04 20.08 0.88
C LEU A 399 10.15 19.00 0.30
N MET A 400 10.32 17.75 0.75
CA MET A 400 9.37 16.68 0.49
C MET A 400 8.49 16.50 1.73
N THR A 401 7.18 16.75 1.61
CA THR A 401 6.23 16.59 2.71
C THR A 401 5.15 15.56 2.39
N CYS A 402 4.84 14.72 3.36
CA CYS A 402 3.91 13.62 3.25
C CYS A 402 2.70 13.78 4.18
N SER A 403 1.60 13.13 3.81
CA SER A 403 0.48 12.85 4.70
C SER A 403 -0.05 11.45 4.42
N CYS A 404 -0.01 10.58 5.44
CA CYS A 404 -0.60 9.24 5.40
C CYS A 404 -2.06 9.21 5.89
N SER A 405 -2.69 10.37 6.06
CA SER A 405 -4.05 10.51 6.57
C SER A 405 -5.06 10.49 5.42
N GLY A 406 -5.84 9.42 5.29
CA GLY A 406 -6.87 9.31 4.24
C GLY A 406 -7.82 10.50 4.21
N ALA A 407 -8.28 10.97 5.37
CA ALA A 407 -9.13 12.15 5.46
C ALA A 407 -8.48 13.43 4.90
N MET A 408 -7.16 13.59 5.05
CA MET A 408 -6.41 14.74 4.52
C MET A 408 -6.25 14.62 3.01
N THR A 409 -5.78 13.46 2.54
CA THR A 409 -5.57 13.17 1.12
C THR A 409 -6.87 13.33 0.31
N GLN A 410 -7.95 12.68 0.74
CA GLN A 410 -9.25 12.70 0.06
C GLN A 410 -9.91 14.09 0.07
N SER A 411 -9.60 14.94 1.06
CA SER A 411 -10.18 16.29 1.15
C SER A 411 -9.57 17.27 0.14
N GLY A 412 -8.40 16.96 -0.43
CA GLY A 412 -7.62 17.90 -1.23
C GLY A 412 -7.09 19.10 -0.44
N LEU A 413 -7.19 19.10 0.89
CA LEU A 413 -6.77 20.22 1.74
C LEU A 413 -5.27 20.27 1.99
N PHE A 414 -4.52 19.21 1.69
CA PHE A 414 -3.10 19.16 2.03
C PHE A 414 -2.32 20.29 1.34
N LEU A 415 -2.44 20.43 0.01
CA LEU A 415 -1.82 21.52 -0.72
C LEU A 415 -2.31 22.91 -0.27
N ARG A 416 -3.62 23.03 0.05
CA ARG A 416 -4.20 24.28 0.60
C ARG A 416 -3.69 24.61 2.00
N THR A 417 -3.15 23.63 2.73
CA THR A 417 -2.52 23.83 4.04
C THR A 417 -1.11 24.39 3.87
N LEU A 418 -0.44 24.02 2.77
CA LEU A 418 0.91 24.47 2.42
C LEU A 418 0.91 25.90 1.86
N GLN A 419 -0.05 26.21 0.98
CA GLN A 419 -0.19 27.52 0.34
C GLN A 419 -1.22 28.41 1.04
N ALA A 420 -0.99 29.73 1.06
CA ALA A 420 -1.99 30.66 1.57
C ALA A 420 -3.29 30.63 0.74
N THR A 421 -4.42 30.72 1.42
CA THR A 421 -5.74 30.94 0.80
C THR A 421 -6.30 32.28 1.24
N TYR A 422 -7.32 32.80 0.56
CA TYR A 422 -7.91 34.13 0.79
C TYR A 422 -8.24 34.46 2.27
N PHE A 423 -8.51 33.46 3.11
CA PHE A 423 -8.93 33.65 4.50
C PHE A 423 -7.97 33.06 5.54
N VAL A 424 -6.97 32.28 5.14
CA VAL A 424 -6.08 31.55 6.05
C VAL A 424 -4.65 31.56 5.54
N LYS A 425 -3.71 32.10 6.33
CA LYS A 425 -2.27 31.95 6.06
C LYS A 425 -1.91 30.47 6.03
N GLY A 426 -1.29 30.02 4.94
CA GLY A 426 -0.72 28.68 4.79
C GLY A 426 0.70 28.61 5.34
N ALA A 427 1.27 27.40 5.36
CA ALA A 427 2.61 27.14 5.90
C ALA A 427 3.69 28.05 5.28
N ALA A 428 3.68 28.23 3.97
CA ALA A 428 4.66 29.09 3.27
C ALA A 428 4.57 30.56 3.72
N SER A 429 3.37 31.08 3.91
CA SER A 429 3.18 32.46 4.40
C SER A 429 3.60 32.62 5.86
N MET A 430 3.46 31.59 6.69
CA MET A 430 3.94 31.59 8.08
C MET A 430 5.46 31.50 8.17
N ALA A 431 6.09 30.81 7.21
CA ALA A 431 7.54 30.72 7.08
C ALA A 431 8.17 31.92 6.36
N GLU A 432 7.37 32.86 5.87
CA GLU A 432 7.82 33.96 5.01
C GLU A 432 8.58 33.47 3.76
N ARG A 433 8.15 32.32 3.23
CA ARG A 433 8.71 31.67 2.03
C ARG A 433 7.72 31.66 0.87
N LYS A 434 8.23 31.48 -0.33
CA LYS A 434 7.44 31.05 -1.50
C LYS A 434 7.72 29.58 -1.79
N ILE A 435 6.75 28.88 -2.36
CA ILE A 435 6.90 27.47 -2.74
C ILE A 435 6.51 27.23 -4.20
N THR A 436 7.13 26.23 -4.82
CA THR A 436 6.74 25.73 -6.15
C THR A 436 6.61 24.21 -6.07
N VAL A 437 5.49 23.67 -6.51
CA VAL A 437 5.28 22.21 -6.57
C VAL A 437 6.05 21.64 -7.76
N LEU A 438 6.98 20.72 -7.47
CA LEU A 438 7.76 20.01 -8.49
C LEU A 438 7.16 18.64 -8.81
N ARG A 439 6.57 17.98 -7.81
CA ARG A 439 5.92 16.68 -7.96
C ARG A 439 4.79 16.54 -6.94
N GLN A 440 3.68 15.99 -7.40
CA GLN A 440 2.62 15.44 -6.56
C GLN A 440 2.58 13.93 -6.81
N ALA A 441 2.60 13.14 -5.74
CA ALA A 441 2.61 11.69 -5.81
C ALA A 441 1.79 11.08 -4.67
N GLY A 442 1.55 9.77 -4.78
CA GLY A 442 0.86 8.97 -3.77
C GLY A 442 1.70 7.79 -3.32
N ALA A 443 1.02 6.73 -2.93
CA ALA A 443 1.63 5.45 -2.58
C ALA A 443 2.25 4.79 -3.82
N ALA A 444 3.15 3.85 -3.54
CA ALA A 444 3.81 3.00 -4.51
C ALA A 444 2.87 2.27 -5.47
N CYS A 445 3.34 1.90 -6.67
CA CYS A 445 2.48 1.31 -7.72
C CYS A 445 1.90 -0.08 -7.38
N ASP A 446 2.51 -0.78 -6.43
CA ASP A 446 2.02 -2.01 -5.81
C ASP A 446 0.93 -1.77 -4.75
N HIS A 447 0.53 -0.52 -4.54
CA HIS A 447 -0.64 -0.09 -3.78
C HIS A 447 -1.72 0.46 -4.74
N PRO A 448 -2.28 -0.37 -5.64
CA PRO A 448 -3.26 0.07 -6.62
C PRO A 448 -4.51 0.66 -5.93
N ILE A 449 -5.17 1.56 -6.64
CA ILE A 449 -6.42 2.19 -6.22
C ILE A 449 -7.48 1.81 -7.25
N ASP A 450 -8.61 1.27 -6.78
CA ASP A 450 -9.78 1.08 -7.64
C ASP A 450 -10.39 2.46 -7.93
N PRO A 451 -10.51 2.87 -9.21
CA PRO A 451 -11.13 4.16 -9.57
C PRO A 451 -12.56 4.32 -9.04
N SER A 452 -13.26 3.21 -8.82
CA SER A 452 -14.63 3.16 -8.28
C SER A 452 -14.66 3.34 -6.75
N TYR A 453 -13.49 3.33 -6.11
CA TYR A 453 -13.29 3.53 -4.68
C TYR A 453 -12.12 4.51 -4.41
N PRO A 454 -12.30 5.81 -4.73
CA PRO A 454 -11.26 6.83 -4.54
C PRO A 454 -10.85 7.00 -3.06
N GLU A 455 -11.68 6.55 -2.11
CA GLU A 455 -11.34 6.50 -0.68
C GLU A 455 -10.14 5.59 -0.38
N GLY A 456 -9.76 4.69 -1.29
CA GLY A 456 -8.51 3.94 -1.21
C GLY A 456 -7.25 4.82 -1.25
N GLN A 457 -7.35 6.07 -1.75
CA GLN A 457 -6.23 7.01 -1.75
C GLN A 457 -5.96 7.55 -0.34
N TYR A 458 -4.85 7.14 0.27
CA TYR A 458 -4.51 7.54 1.64
C TYR A 458 -3.21 8.33 1.77
N LEU A 459 -2.26 8.19 0.83
CA LEU A 459 -0.96 8.85 0.88
C LEU A 459 -0.91 10.03 -0.09
N SER A 460 -0.53 11.20 0.43
CA SER A 460 -0.14 12.37 -0.35
C SER A 460 1.33 12.67 -0.13
N ASN A 461 2.08 12.88 -1.21
CA ASN A 461 3.48 13.31 -1.18
C ASN A 461 3.64 14.51 -2.12
N PHE A 462 4.21 15.60 -1.62
CA PHE A 462 4.54 16.77 -2.42
C PHE A 462 6.03 17.06 -2.30
N LEU A 463 6.71 17.13 -3.44
CA LEU A 463 8.05 17.70 -3.54
C LEU A 463 7.94 19.17 -3.92
N LEU A 464 8.49 20.02 -3.08
CA LEU A 464 8.44 21.48 -3.20
C LEU A 464 9.85 22.04 -3.38
N ARG A 465 9.98 23.11 -4.16
CA ARG A 465 11.09 24.05 -4.05
C ARG A 465 10.70 25.17 -3.09
N VAL A 466 11.53 25.47 -2.10
CA VAL A 466 11.33 26.56 -1.14
C VAL A 466 12.16 27.77 -1.57
N MET A 467 11.60 28.97 -1.59
CA MET A 467 12.25 30.22 -2.06
C MET A 467 12.23 31.32 -1.01
#